data_AF-A0A845M8B0-F1
#
_entry.id   AF-A0A845M8B0-F1
#
_cell.length_a   1.000
_cell.length_b   1.000
_cell.length_c   1.000
_cell.angle_alpha   90.00
_cell.angle_beta   90.00
_cell.angle_gamma   90.00
#
_symmetry.space_group_name_H-M   'P 1'
#
loop_
_entity.id
_entity.type
_entity.pdbx_description
1 polymer ?
#
loop_
_entity_poly.entity_id
_entity_poly.type
_entity_poly.pdbx_seq_one_letter_code
_entity_poly.pdbx_strand_id
1 'polypeptide(L)'
;MLKIHTRVFPAEPTPLEDFLPLVMTALEAKGLVPAKAPDLPLPDHINRANFEALVCEKIGGQWSAFIYFKNAPDGAPNCIGLPPEMCQATAIEAFMTAVKFVCIIATGDDELPFFAVGDMLMFVTYGPAPAEAGGARA
;
A
#
# COMPACT_ATOMS: atom_id res chain seq x y z
N MET A 1 22.90 -6.48 6.20
CA MET A 1 22.31 -7.77 5.75
C MET A 1 21.09 -7.48 4.89
N LEU A 2 21.04 -8.07 3.69
CA LEU A 2 19.88 -8.03 2.80
C LEU A 2 18.74 -8.88 3.40
N LYS A 3 17.53 -8.35 3.43
CA LYS A 3 16.31 -9.09 3.77
C LYS A 3 15.36 -9.05 2.58
N ILE A 4 14.82 -10.22 2.22
CA ILE A 4 13.79 -10.36 1.18
C ILE A 4 12.46 -10.57 1.89
N HIS A 5 11.48 -9.73 1.57
CA HIS A 5 10.12 -9.82 2.07
C HIS A 5 9.23 -10.30 0.94
N THR A 6 8.45 -11.34 1.20
CA THR A 6 7.48 -11.88 0.25
C THR A 6 6.12 -12.03 0.90
N ARG A 7 5.06 -11.83 0.11
CA ARG A 7 3.69 -12.12 0.52
C ARG A 7 2.90 -12.58 -0.69
N VAL A 8 2.16 -13.68 -0.54
CA VAL A 8 1.17 -14.10 -1.53
C VAL A 8 -0.03 -13.16 -1.43
N PHE A 9 -0.42 -12.58 -2.55
CA PHE A 9 -1.62 -11.79 -2.68
C PHE A 9 -2.80 -12.71 -3.01
N PRO A 10 -3.92 -12.62 -2.29
CA PRO A 10 -5.07 -13.47 -2.55
C PRO A 10 -5.62 -13.22 -3.96
N ALA A 11 -5.97 -14.29 -4.68
CA ALA A 11 -6.61 -14.16 -6.00
C ALA A 11 -8.02 -13.55 -5.91
N GLU A 12 -8.72 -13.83 -4.81
CA GLU A 12 -10.06 -13.32 -4.51
C GLU A 12 -10.09 -12.73 -3.09
N PRO A 13 -9.50 -11.54 -2.86
CA PRO A 13 -9.58 -10.85 -1.58
C PRO A 13 -11.04 -10.56 -1.21
N THR A 14 -11.33 -10.61 0.09
CA THR A 14 -12.64 -10.17 0.58
C THR A 14 -12.64 -8.65 0.79
N PRO A 15 -13.79 -7.96 0.72
CA PRO A 15 -13.88 -6.53 1.01
C PRO A 15 -13.51 -6.15 2.45
N LEU A 16 -13.35 -7.12 3.36
CA LEU A 16 -12.90 -6.91 4.74
C LEU A 16 -11.37 -6.99 4.89
N GLU A 17 -10.66 -7.39 3.84
CA GLU A 17 -9.21 -7.54 3.89
C GLU A 17 -8.52 -6.20 3.58
N ASP A 18 -7.89 -5.63 4.61
CA ASP A 18 -7.14 -4.38 4.50
C ASP A 18 -5.68 -4.62 4.12
N PHE A 19 -5.27 -4.05 2.99
CA PHE A 19 -3.92 -4.11 2.46
C PHE A 19 -3.08 -2.85 2.72
N LEU A 20 -3.66 -1.80 3.30
CA LEU A 20 -2.93 -0.56 3.58
C LEU A 20 -1.71 -0.79 4.50
N PRO A 21 -1.79 -1.58 5.59
CA PRO A 21 -0.65 -1.84 6.46
C PRO A 21 0.55 -2.46 5.72
N LEU A 22 0.28 -3.31 4.72
CA LEU A 22 1.32 -3.90 3.87
C LEU A 22 2.08 -2.82 3.09
N VAL A 23 1.34 -1.89 2.47
CA VAL A 23 1.91 -0.78 1.69
C VAL A 23 2.74 0.13 2.58
N MET A 24 2.15 0.58 3.69
CA MET A 24 2.80 1.53 4.60
C MET A 24 4.05 0.93 5.23
N THR A 25 4.00 -0.33 5.66
CA THR A 25 5.19 -1.04 6.19
C THR A 25 6.30 -1.12 5.15
N ALA A 26 5.97 -1.40 3.89
CA ALA A 26 6.96 -1.49 2.82
C ALA A 26 7.58 -0.11 2.48
N LEU A 27 6.76 0.95 2.43
CA LEU A 27 7.25 2.33 2.23
C LEU A 27 8.18 2.77 3.36
N GLU A 28 7.80 2.52 4.62
CA GLU A 28 8.59 2.85 5.80
C GLU A 28 9.91 2.07 5.83
N ALA A 29 9.85 0.76 5.56
CA ALA A 29 11.03 -0.09 5.57
C ALA A 29 12.03 0.24 4.45
N LYS A 30 11.57 0.89 3.37
CA LYS A 30 12.42 1.44 2.32
C LYS A 30 12.87 2.90 2.57
N GLY A 31 12.39 3.54 3.64
CA GLY A 31 12.68 4.95 3.90
C GLY A 31 12.08 5.91 2.88
N LEU A 32 11.02 5.49 2.18
CA LEU A 32 10.35 6.30 1.15
C LEU A 32 9.36 7.31 1.73
N VAL A 33 9.02 7.17 3.01
CA VAL A 33 8.06 8.06 3.69
C VAL A 33 8.78 9.35 4.13
N PRO A 34 8.49 10.51 3.53
CA PRO A 34 9.13 11.76 3.92
C PRO A 34 8.66 12.20 5.31
N ALA A 35 9.57 12.87 6.04
CA ALA A 35 9.29 13.41 7.36
C ALA A 35 8.16 14.45 7.35
N LYS A 36 8.14 15.32 6.34
CA LYS A 36 7.04 16.25 6.07
C LYS A 36 6.11 15.64 5.03
N ALA A 37 4.80 15.77 5.22
CA ALA A 37 3.82 15.36 4.21
C ALA A 37 4.04 16.13 2.90
N PRO A 38 3.88 15.47 1.74
CA PRO A 38 3.96 16.14 0.44
C PRO A 38 2.87 17.20 0.31
N ASP A 39 3.17 18.27 -0.42
CA ASP A 39 2.21 19.30 -0.79
C ASP A 39 1.53 18.90 -2.10
N LEU A 40 0.28 18.44 -2.01
CA LEU A 40 -0.48 17.89 -3.14
C LEU A 40 -1.73 18.73 -3.38
N PRO A 41 -2.18 18.90 -4.64
CA PRO A 41 -3.42 19.60 -4.97
C PRO A 41 -4.65 18.73 -4.69
N LEU A 42 -4.74 18.14 -3.50
CA LEU A 42 -5.83 17.30 -3.03
C LEU A 42 -6.57 18.00 -1.88
N PRO A 43 -7.85 17.68 -1.63
CA PRO A 43 -8.53 18.15 -0.43
C PRO A 43 -7.76 17.83 0.86
N ASP A 44 -7.79 18.72 1.84
CA ASP A 44 -7.01 18.61 3.08
C ASP A 44 -7.20 17.28 3.83
N HIS A 45 -8.39 16.66 3.72
CA HIS A 45 -8.67 15.37 4.37
C HIS A 45 -8.08 14.16 3.64
N ILE A 46 -7.59 14.32 2.41
CA ILE A 46 -6.96 13.27 1.61
C ILE A 46 -5.45 13.36 1.81
N ASN A 47 -4.98 12.78 2.91
CA ASN A 47 -3.57 12.77 3.26
C ASN A 47 -3.18 11.50 4.02
N ARG A 48 -1.87 11.24 4.10
CA ARG A 48 -1.28 10.06 4.76
C ARG A 48 -1.76 9.85 6.19
N ALA A 49 -1.90 10.90 6.99
CA ALA A 49 -2.31 10.80 8.38
C ALA A 49 -3.78 10.40 8.54
N ASN A 50 -4.59 10.61 7.49
CA ASN A 50 -6.01 10.31 7.50
C ASN A 50 -6.37 8.98 6.82
N PHE A 51 -5.40 8.20 6.32
CA PHE A 51 -5.69 6.89 5.76
C PHE A 51 -6.40 5.97 6.77
N GLU A 52 -7.34 5.19 6.25
CA GLU A 52 -8.12 4.20 7.00
C GLU A 52 -7.83 2.77 6.53
N ALA A 53 -8.06 2.49 5.25
CA ALA A 53 -7.93 1.14 4.69
C ALA A 53 -7.66 1.19 3.18
N LEU A 54 -7.12 0.10 2.66
CA LEU A 54 -7.04 -0.19 1.22
C LEU A 54 -7.63 -1.56 0.98
N VAL A 55 -8.76 -1.62 0.28
CA VAL A 55 -9.48 -2.88 0.00
C VAL A 55 -9.65 -3.09 -1.50
N CYS A 56 -9.80 -4.34 -1.90
CA CYS A 56 -10.11 -4.72 -3.28
C CYS A 56 -11.52 -5.30 -3.34
N GLU A 57 -12.28 -4.93 -4.38
CA GLU A 57 -13.65 -5.39 -4.57
C GLU A 57 -13.90 -5.74 -6.04
N LYS A 58 -14.73 -6.75 -6.26
CA LYS A 58 -15.14 -7.18 -7.60
C LYS A 58 -16.43 -6.48 -8.01
N ILE A 59 -16.38 -5.64 -9.03
CA ILE A 59 -17.50 -4.84 -9.56
C ILE A 59 -17.69 -5.21 -11.02
N GLY A 60 -18.90 -5.70 -11.38
CA GLY A 60 -19.22 -6.04 -12.77
C GLY A 60 -18.33 -7.15 -13.37
N GLY A 61 -17.74 -8.01 -12.52
CA GLY A 61 -16.81 -9.06 -12.96
C GLY A 61 -15.35 -8.62 -13.09
N GLN A 62 -15.06 -7.33 -12.94
CA GLN A 62 -13.72 -6.77 -12.90
C GLN A 62 -13.35 -6.39 -11.46
N TRP A 63 -12.06 -6.16 -11.21
CA TRP A 63 -11.56 -5.77 -9.90
C TRP A 63 -11.29 -4.27 -9.83
N SER A 64 -11.73 -3.64 -8.76
CA SER A 64 -11.37 -2.29 -8.37
C SER A 64 -10.71 -2.31 -6.99
N ALA A 65 -10.12 -1.19 -6.61
CA ALA A 65 -9.52 -1.00 -5.31
C ALA A 65 -9.88 0.38 -4.76
N PHE A 66 -10.08 0.45 -3.45
CA PHE A 66 -10.61 1.61 -2.74
C PHE A 66 -9.70 1.98 -1.58
N ILE A 67 -9.28 3.24 -1.56
CA ILE A 67 -8.51 3.85 -0.47
C ILE A 67 -9.49 4.66 0.38
N TYR A 68 -9.67 4.27 1.64
CA TYR A 68 -10.57 4.93 2.58
C TYR A 68 -9.82 5.91 3.50
N PHE A 69 -10.53 6.95 3.95
CA PHE A 69 -10.03 7.99 4.84
C PHE A 69 -10.96 8.20 6.04
N LYS A 70 -10.39 8.33 7.23
CA LYS A 70 -11.11 8.31 8.52
C LYS A 70 -12.02 9.53 8.72
N ASN A 71 -11.49 10.72 8.46
CA ASN A 71 -12.13 11.99 8.82
C ASN A 71 -12.46 12.82 7.58
N ALA A 72 -13.40 12.35 6.75
CA ALA A 72 -13.93 13.17 5.66
C ALA A 72 -14.97 14.16 6.21
N PRO A 73 -14.95 15.43 5.78
CA PRO A 73 -16.01 16.40 6.12
C PRO A 73 -17.38 15.93 5.64
N ASP A 74 -18.45 16.39 6.30
CA ASP A 74 -19.82 16.07 5.90
C ASP A 74 -20.08 16.44 4.43
N GLY A 75 -20.60 15.48 3.67
CA GLY A 75 -20.87 15.64 2.23
C GLY A 75 -19.66 15.49 1.32
N ALA A 76 -18.45 15.33 1.85
CA ALA A 76 -17.26 15.01 1.07
C ALA A 76 -17.10 13.48 0.92
N PRO A 77 -16.51 12.99 -0.19
CA PRO A 77 -16.18 11.58 -0.33
C PRO A 77 -15.10 11.17 0.68
N ASN A 78 -15.30 10.01 1.31
CA ASN A 78 -14.36 9.40 2.25
C ASN A 78 -13.51 8.30 1.61
N CYS A 79 -13.64 8.06 0.31
CA CYS A 79 -12.84 7.09 -0.40
C CYS A 79 -12.43 7.57 -1.80
N ILE A 80 -11.33 7.02 -2.28
CA ILE A 80 -10.89 7.10 -3.68
C ILE A 80 -10.94 5.67 -4.22
N GLY A 81 -11.79 5.44 -5.22
CA GLY A 81 -11.82 4.21 -5.99
C GLY A 81 -11.16 4.38 -7.36
N LEU A 82 -10.79 3.27 -8.01
CA LEU A 82 -10.44 3.31 -9.42
C LEU A 82 -11.68 3.68 -10.25
N PRO A 83 -11.54 4.55 -11.27
CA PRO A 83 -12.64 4.81 -12.18
C PRO A 83 -12.98 3.54 -12.99
N PRO A 84 -14.21 3.39 -13.51
CA PRO A 84 -14.67 2.16 -14.17
C PRO A 84 -13.73 1.66 -15.30
N GLU A 85 -13.16 2.58 -16.08
CA GLU A 85 -12.22 2.28 -17.16
C GLU A 85 -10.86 1.76 -16.69
N MET A 86 -10.54 1.91 -15.40
CA MET A 86 -9.31 1.42 -14.77
C MET A 86 -9.53 0.15 -13.94
N CYS A 87 -10.75 -0.40 -13.92
CA CYS A 87 -11.01 -1.71 -13.33
C CYS A 87 -10.22 -2.80 -14.08
N GLN A 88 -9.63 -3.72 -13.32
CA GLN A 88 -8.67 -4.70 -13.82
C GLN A 88 -9.26 -6.11 -13.93
N ALA A 89 -8.59 -6.98 -14.69
CA ALA A 89 -8.99 -8.37 -14.80
C ALA A 89 -8.67 -9.16 -13.52
N THR A 90 -7.61 -8.77 -12.80
CA THR A 90 -7.16 -9.45 -11.58
C THR A 90 -7.12 -8.52 -10.37
N ALA A 91 -7.27 -9.09 -9.18
CA ALA A 91 -7.24 -8.33 -7.93
C ALA A 91 -5.87 -7.68 -7.68
N ILE A 92 -4.77 -8.37 -8.02
CA ILE A 92 -3.42 -7.84 -7.81
C ILE A 92 -3.13 -6.64 -8.71
N GLU A 93 -3.63 -6.62 -9.94
CA GLU A 93 -3.49 -5.45 -10.83
C GLU A 93 -4.26 -4.24 -10.29
N ALA A 94 -5.49 -4.45 -9.80
CA ALA A 94 -6.29 -3.39 -9.18
C ALA A 94 -5.60 -2.84 -7.92
N PHE A 95 -5.10 -3.75 -7.07
CA PHE A 95 -4.29 -3.41 -5.90
C PHE A 95 -3.06 -2.59 -6.29
N MET A 96 -2.22 -3.07 -7.21
CA MET A 96 -1.00 -2.37 -7.65
C MET A 96 -1.29 -1.00 -8.23
N THR A 97 -2.42 -0.85 -8.93
CA THR A 97 -2.87 0.45 -9.46
C THR A 97 -3.27 1.40 -8.33
N ALA A 98 -4.05 0.95 -7.35
CA ALA A 98 -4.40 1.74 -6.17
C ALA A 98 -3.18 2.09 -5.30
N VAL A 99 -2.19 1.19 -5.19
CA VAL A 99 -0.97 1.42 -4.42
C VAL A 99 -0.20 2.63 -4.97
N LYS A 100 -0.21 2.87 -6.28
CA LYS A 100 0.41 4.10 -6.83
C LYS A 100 -0.20 5.36 -6.26
N PHE A 101 -1.52 5.41 -6.09
CA PHE A 101 -2.20 6.55 -5.46
C PHE A 101 -1.86 6.65 -3.97
N VAL A 102 -1.74 5.51 -3.28
CA VAL A 102 -1.26 5.50 -1.88
C VAL A 102 0.15 6.08 -1.80
N CYS A 103 1.06 5.68 -2.71
CA CYS A 103 2.41 6.22 -2.78
C CYS A 103 2.39 7.74 -3.02
N ILE A 104 1.65 8.21 -4.04
CA ILE A 104 1.55 9.66 -4.33
C ILE A 104 1.09 10.42 -3.09
N ILE A 105 0.03 9.96 -2.42
CA ILE A 105 -0.51 10.61 -1.21
C ILE A 105 0.48 10.54 -0.04
N ALA A 106 1.22 9.44 0.10
CA ALA A 106 2.11 9.20 1.23
C ALA A 106 3.49 9.86 1.10
N THR A 107 4.02 9.91 -0.14
CA THR A 107 5.42 10.25 -0.45
C THR A 107 5.55 11.40 -1.43
N GLY A 108 4.51 11.68 -2.24
CA GLY A 108 4.56 12.62 -3.35
C GLY A 108 5.01 12.02 -4.69
N ASP A 109 5.27 10.71 -4.72
CA ASP A 109 5.79 9.98 -5.88
C ASP A 109 4.98 8.68 -6.10
N ASP A 110 4.88 8.20 -7.35
CA ASP A 110 4.13 6.98 -7.69
C ASP A 110 4.97 5.69 -7.63
N GLU A 111 6.23 5.77 -7.18
CA GLU A 111 7.13 4.64 -7.03
C GLU A 111 6.57 3.60 -6.04
N LEU A 112 6.41 2.38 -6.53
CA LEU A 112 5.88 1.27 -5.74
C LEU A 112 6.94 0.70 -4.78
N PRO A 113 6.58 0.43 -3.51
CA PRO A 113 7.52 -0.12 -2.54
C PRO A 113 7.79 -1.61 -2.77
N PHE A 114 7.06 -2.29 -3.64
CA PHE A 114 7.25 -3.69 -4.03
C PHE A 114 6.90 -3.89 -5.51
N PHE A 115 7.32 -5.03 -6.06
CA PHE A 115 6.89 -5.50 -7.37
C PHE A 115 6.11 -6.81 -7.22
N ALA A 116 5.31 -7.15 -8.23
CA ALA A 116 4.54 -8.38 -8.30
C ALA A 116 5.20 -9.37 -9.28
N VAL A 117 5.28 -10.64 -8.89
CA VAL A 117 5.65 -11.77 -9.74
C VAL A 117 4.54 -12.82 -9.62
N GLY A 118 3.66 -12.89 -10.61
CA GLY A 118 2.42 -13.66 -10.49
C GLY A 118 1.53 -13.07 -9.40
N ASP A 119 1.17 -13.89 -8.41
CA ASP A 119 0.43 -13.49 -7.21
C ASP A 119 1.35 -13.10 -6.04
N MET A 120 2.67 -13.10 -6.23
CA MET A 120 3.62 -12.83 -5.16
C MET A 120 4.09 -11.37 -5.16
N LEU A 121 3.87 -10.67 -4.05
CA LEU A 121 4.45 -9.35 -3.78
C LEU A 121 5.84 -9.51 -3.16
N MET A 122 6.81 -8.75 -3.66
CA MET A 122 8.21 -8.84 -3.24
C MET A 122 8.84 -7.46 -3.04
N PHE A 123 9.59 -7.28 -1.95
CA PHE A 123 10.53 -6.17 -1.80
C PHE A 123 11.74 -6.57 -0.97
N VAL A 124 12.81 -5.77 -1.10
CA VAL A 124 14.06 -5.97 -0.39
C VAL A 124 14.37 -4.79 0.50
N THR A 125 14.96 -5.06 1.67
CA THR A 125 15.48 -4.02 2.56
C THR A 125 16.89 -4.37 3.02
N TYR A 126 17.65 -3.34 3.39
CA TYR A 126 18.98 -3.49 4.00
C TYR A 126 18.91 -3.05 5.45
N GLY A 127 19.32 -3.92 6.37
CA GLY A 127 19.41 -3.61 7.79
C GLY A 127 20.76 -4.02 8.39
N PRO A 128 21.08 -3.59 9.63
CA PRO A 128 22.24 -4.10 10.34
C PRO A 128 22.16 -5.63 10.46
N ALA A 129 23.32 -6.30 10.47
CA ALA A 129 23.35 -7.73 10.76
C ALA A 129 22.73 -7.98 12.14
N PRO A 130 21.98 -9.09 12.33
CA PRO A 130 21.56 -9.47 13.68
C PRO A 130 22.83 -9.55 14.54
N ALA A 131 22.81 -8.89 15.70
CA ALA A 131 23.90 -9.00 16.65
C ALA A 131 24.12 -10.50 16.90
N GLU A 132 25.32 -11.00 16.58
CA GLU A 132 25.68 -12.36 16.91
C GLU A 132 25.38 -12.53 18.39
N ALA A 133 24.48 -13.46 18.73
CA ALA A 133 24.25 -13.84 20.10
C ALA A 133 25.60 -14.34 20.61
N GLY A 134 26.30 -13.48 21.36
CA GLY A 134 27.63 -13.75 21.87
C GLY A 134 27.60 -15.10 22.56
N GLY A 135 28.22 -16.09 21.93
CA GLY A 135 28.42 -17.40 22.50
C GLY A 135 29.18 -17.23 23.80
N ALA A 136 28.46 -17.27 24.92
CA ALA A 136 29.04 -17.47 26.22
C ALA A 136 29.65 -18.88 26.19
N ARG A 137 30.96 -18.92 25.96
CA ARG A 137 31.79 -20.08 26.29
C ARG A 137 31.66 -20.33 27.79
N ALA A 138 31.28 -21.55 28.14
CA ALA A 138 31.65 -22.18 29.40
C ALA A 138 32.50 -23.41 29.05
#